data_AF-A0A8T7C4V2-F1
#
_entry.id   AF-A0A8T7C4V2-F1
#
_cell.length_a   1.000
_cell.length_b   1.000
_cell.length_c   1.000
_cell.angle_alpha   90.00
_cell.angle_beta   90.00
_cell.angle_gamma   90.00
#
_symmetry.space_group_name_H-M   'P 1'
#
loop_
_entity.id
_entity.type
_entity.pdbx_description
1 polymer ?
#
loop_
_entity_poly.entity_id
_entity_poly.type
_entity_poly.pdbx_seq_one_letter_code
_entity_poly.pdbx_strand_id
1 'polypeptide(L)'
;MRVRMIPAAWLLLAIVAMVLADKYFPIAEYSLPAAKIVGNILFALSVLTFVTSAWQFHKSETTVDPLGEATSLITGGPFRISRNPIYLAMVFLLCGLALRMGSATPWPVIAAFIWVIQTRQIAREEQQLAARFSDVYADYCRRVRRWL
;
A
#
# COMPACT_ATOMS: atom_id res chain seq x y z
N MET A 1 -25.07 -4.75 -5.82
CA MET A 1 -24.25 -4.18 -4.72
C MET A 1 -22.79 -4.61 -4.91
N ARG A 2 -21.90 -3.75 -5.41
CA ARG A 2 -20.46 -4.09 -5.50
C ARG A 2 -19.89 -3.97 -4.09
N VAL A 3 -19.57 -5.09 -3.45
CA VAL A 3 -18.82 -5.09 -2.19
C VAL A 3 -17.53 -4.32 -2.43
N ARG A 4 -17.46 -3.09 -1.92
CA ARG A 4 -16.22 -2.30 -1.86
C ARG A 4 -15.36 -2.95 -0.79
N MET A 5 -14.60 -3.98 -1.14
CA MET A 5 -13.55 -4.45 -0.24
C MET A 5 -12.56 -3.29 -0.09
N ILE A 6 -12.58 -2.68 1.10
CA ILE A 6 -11.69 -1.58 1.47
C ILE A 6 -10.26 -2.14 1.47
N PRO A 7 -9.23 -1.39 1.02
CA PRO A 7 -7.83 -1.83 1.03
C PRO A 7 -7.37 -2.55 2.30
N ALA A 8 -7.87 -2.12 3.46
CA ALA A 8 -7.64 -2.78 4.75
C ALA A 8 -8.09 -4.25 4.79
N ALA A 9 -9.18 -4.62 4.13
CA ALA A 9 -9.65 -6.01 4.07
C ALA A 9 -8.68 -6.90 3.29
N TRP A 10 -8.12 -6.41 2.18
CA TRP A 10 -7.09 -7.14 1.43
C TRP A 10 -5.80 -7.30 2.24
N LEU A 11 -5.42 -6.26 2.98
CA LEU A 11 -4.26 -6.31 3.87
C LEU A 11 -4.46 -7.36 4.98
N LEU A 12 -5.61 -7.32 5.66
CA LEU A 12 -5.93 -8.29 6.71
C LEU A 12 -5.97 -9.71 6.16
N LEU A 13 -6.58 -9.92 4.99
CA LEU A 13 -6.58 -11.21 4.32
C LEU A 13 -5.16 -11.68 4.01
N ALA A 14 -4.29 -10.80 3.51
CA ALA A 14 -2.89 -11.13 3.22
C ALA A 14 -2.11 -11.49 4.50
N ILE A 15 -2.31 -10.75 5.60
CA ILE A 15 -1.70 -11.04 6.91
C ILE A 15 -2.15 -12.42 7.41
N VAL A 16 -3.45 -12.70 7.39
CA VAL A 16 -3.99 -13.99 7.81
C VAL A 16 -3.46 -15.11 6.92
N ALA A 17 -3.50 -14.93 5.60
CA ALA A 17 -3.02 -15.92 4.64
C ALA A 17 -1.54 -16.24 4.83
N MET A 18 -0.68 -15.22 4.99
CA MET A 18 0.75 -15.47 5.18
C MET A 18 1.05 -16.12 6.54
N VAL A 19 0.36 -15.73 7.61
CA VAL A 19 0.54 -16.34 8.95
C VAL A 19 0.10 -17.80 8.95
N LEU A 20 -1.04 -18.12 8.32
CA LEU A 20 -1.48 -19.51 8.20
C LEU A 20 -0.55 -20.31 7.28
N ALA A 21 -0.16 -19.75 6.12
CA ALA A 21 0.74 -20.42 5.20
C ALA A 21 2.08 -20.75 5.87
N ASP A 22 2.68 -19.79 6.58
CA ASP A 22 3.93 -20.01 7.31
C ASP A 22 3.78 -21.03 8.44
N LYS A 23 2.66 -21.00 9.18
CA LYS A 23 2.39 -21.97 10.24
C LYS A 23 2.31 -23.42 9.74
N TYR A 24 1.73 -23.64 8.55
CA TYR A 24 1.51 -24.99 8.02
C TYR A 24 2.59 -25.44 7.02
N PHE A 25 3.29 -24.50 6.40
CA PHE A 25 4.28 -24.76 5.35
C PHE A 25 5.48 -23.82 5.48
N PRO A 26 6.28 -23.87 6.56
CA PRO A 26 7.44 -22.99 6.72
C PRO A 26 8.57 -23.41 5.77
N ILE A 27 8.59 -22.84 4.57
CA ILE A 27 9.57 -23.13 3.52
C ILE A 27 10.82 -22.27 3.72
N ALA A 28 12.00 -22.90 3.63
CA ALA A 28 13.30 -22.24 3.66
C ALA A 28 13.45 -21.29 4.86
N GLU A 29 13.28 -21.85 6.06
CA GLU A 29 13.45 -21.12 7.31
C GLU A 29 14.87 -20.58 7.47
N TYR A 30 14.97 -19.42 8.11
CA TYR A 30 16.21 -18.74 8.43
C TYR A 30 16.09 -17.99 9.76
N SER A 31 17.19 -17.91 10.49
CA SER A 31 17.28 -17.11 11.72
C SER A 31 18.43 -16.12 11.60
N LEU A 32 18.19 -15.03 10.86
CA LEU A 32 19.16 -13.97 10.64
C LEU A 32 18.80 -12.75 11.50
N PRO A 33 19.66 -12.33 12.45
CA PRO A 33 19.45 -11.10 13.22
C PRO A 33 19.25 -9.87 12.32
N ALA A 34 19.99 -9.82 11.19
CA ALA A 34 19.84 -8.78 10.18
C ALA A 34 18.42 -8.70 9.62
N ALA A 35 17.75 -9.84 9.40
CA ALA A 35 16.36 -9.84 8.90
C ALA A 35 15.39 -9.18 9.89
N LYS A 36 15.59 -9.39 11.20
CA LYS A 36 14.77 -8.72 12.24
C LYS A 36 14.99 -7.21 12.25
N ILE A 37 16.24 -6.76 12.09
CA ILE A 37 16.58 -5.33 12.01
C ILE A 37 15.94 -4.70 10.77
N VAL A 38 16.12 -5.31 9.60
CA VAL A 38 15.50 -4.84 8.35
C VAL A 38 13.97 -4.85 8.47
N GLY A 39 13.39 -5.87 9.09
CA GLY A 39 11.95 -5.95 9.34
C GLY A 39 11.43 -4.80 10.20
N ASN A 40 12.16 -4.40 11.24
CA ASN A 40 11.81 -3.25 12.08
C ASN A 40 11.93 -1.92 11.31
N ILE A 41 12.95 -1.78 10.45
CA ILE A 41 13.11 -0.60 9.58
C ILE A 41 11.92 -0.50 8.61
N LEU A 42 11.52 -1.61 7.98
CA LEU A 42 10.36 -1.63 7.09
C LEU A 42 9.05 -1.31 7.84
N PHE A 43 8.89 -1.80 9.07
CA PHE A 43 7.76 -1.43 9.91
C PHE A 43 7.73 0.08 10.19
N ALA A 44 8.88 0.67 10.56
CA ALA A 44 8.99 2.11 10.77
C ALA A 44 8.67 2.91 9.49
N LEU A 45 9.17 2.47 8.33
CA LEU A 45 8.87 3.08 7.03
C LEU A 45 7.39 2.96 6.65
N SER A 46 6.75 1.83 6.97
CA SER A 46 5.30 1.65 6.81
C SER A 46 4.54 2.69 7.62
N VAL A 47 4.80 2.79 8.93
CA VAL A 47 4.13 3.74 9.81
C VAL A 47 4.37 5.17 9.34
N LEU A 48 5.62 5.54 9.05
CA LEU A 48 5.97 6.88 8.58
C LEU A 48 5.23 7.23 7.29
N THR A 49 5.25 6.34 6.30
CA THR A 49 4.61 6.56 4.99
C THR A 49 3.09 6.63 5.13
N PHE A 50 2.49 5.77 5.95
CA PHE A 50 1.05 5.79 6.21
C PHE A 50 0.62 7.09 6.91
N VAL A 51 1.28 7.45 8.02
CA VAL A 51 0.96 8.64 8.82
C VAL A 51 1.13 9.92 7.98
N THR A 52 2.22 10.05 7.25
CA THR A 52 2.46 11.23 6.41
C THR A 52 1.51 11.29 5.21
N SER A 53 1.07 10.15 4.66
CA SER A 53 0.03 10.11 3.63
C SER A 53 -1.33 10.49 4.20
N ALA A 54 -1.71 9.95 5.36
CA ALA A 54 -2.95 10.28 6.05
C ALA A 54 -3.00 11.76 6.46
N TRP A 55 -1.87 12.33 6.91
CA TRP A 55 -1.76 13.74 7.21
C TRP A 55 -1.98 14.61 5.97
N GLN A 56 -1.49 14.19 4.80
CA GLN A 56 -1.77 14.89 3.54
C GLN A 56 -3.25 14.85 3.16
N PHE A 57 -3.94 13.73 3.40
CA PHE A 57 -5.40 13.67 3.26
C PHE A 57 -6.08 14.60 4.25
N HIS A 58 -5.74 14.55 5.54
CA HIS A 58 -6.34 15.41 6.55
C HIS A 58 -6.14 16.91 6.26
N LYS A 59 -4.95 17.29 5.81
CA LYS A 59 -4.66 18.66 5.35
C LYS A 59 -5.49 19.06 4.13
N SER A 60 -5.89 18.08 3.31
CA SER A 60 -6.74 18.25 2.13
C SER A 60 -8.22 17.97 2.42
N GLU A 61 -8.61 17.57 3.64
CA GLU A 61 -9.99 17.23 4.03
C GLU A 61 -10.88 18.46 4.26
N THR A 62 -10.36 19.68 4.09
CA THR A 62 -11.20 20.86 3.79
C THR A 62 -11.83 20.80 2.40
N THR A 63 -11.54 19.76 1.61
CA THR A 63 -11.89 19.64 0.20
C THR A 63 -12.54 18.26 -0.12
N VAL A 64 -13.49 17.81 0.69
CA VAL A 64 -14.42 16.72 0.32
C VAL A 64 -15.78 17.33 0.03
N ASP A 65 -16.29 17.15 -1.20
CA ASP A 65 -17.65 17.55 -1.57
C ASP A 65 -18.64 16.73 -0.72
N PRO A 66 -19.79 17.28 -0.28
CA PRO A 66 -20.86 16.51 0.38
C PRO A 66 -21.27 15.19 -0.32
N LEU A 67 -20.91 14.99 -1.59
CA LEU A 67 -21.08 13.73 -2.35
C LEU A 67 -19.97 12.67 -2.11
N GLY A 68 -18.94 12.98 -1.32
CA GLY A 68 -17.85 12.06 -0.97
C GLY A 68 -16.75 11.93 -2.03
N GLU A 69 -16.63 12.92 -2.92
CA GLU A 69 -15.66 12.91 -4.02
C GLU A 69 -14.44 13.81 -3.72
N ALA A 70 -13.25 13.37 -4.16
CA ALA A 70 -12.01 14.14 -4.00
C ALA A 70 -12.11 15.45 -4.79
N THR A 71 -12.01 16.61 -4.12
CA THR A 71 -12.06 17.90 -4.82
C THR A 71 -10.68 18.48 -5.15
N SER A 72 -9.60 17.88 -4.61
CA SER A 72 -8.23 18.24 -4.94
C SER A 72 -7.34 17.02 -5.17
N LEU A 73 -6.38 17.15 -6.10
CA LEU A 73 -5.37 16.12 -6.36
C LEU A 73 -4.18 16.31 -5.40
N ILE A 74 -3.97 15.34 -4.50
CA ILE A 74 -2.85 15.38 -3.56
C ILE A 74 -1.57 14.95 -4.27
N THR A 75 -0.62 15.88 -4.38
CA THR A 75 0.70 15.64 -5.00
C THR A 75 1.88 15.96 -4.08
N GLY A 76 1.63 16.27 -2.80
CA GLY A 76 2.66 16.63 -1.81
C GLY A 76 3.06 15.47 -0.89
N GLY A 77 4.15 15.64 -0.14
CA GLY A 77 4.60 14.62 0.82
C GLY A 77 4.97 13.30 0.12
N PRO A 78 4.56 12.13 0.65
CA PRO A 78 4.81 10.82 0.03
C PRO A 78 4.29 10.69 -1.41
N PHE A 79 3.25 11.44 -1.77
CA PHE A 79 2.68 11.47 -3.12
C PHE A 79 3.64 12.06 -4.17
N ARG A 80 4.74 12.72 -3.75
CA ARG A 80 5.80 13.13 -4.70
C ARG A 80 6.69 11.97 -5.14
N ILE A 81 6.71 10.88 -4.37
CA ILE A 81 7.64 9.76 -4.56
C ILE A 81 6.92 8.59 -5.24
N SER A 82 5.70 8.28 -4.80
CA SER A 82 4.83 7.28 -5.40
C SER A 82 3.42 7.83 -5.49
N ARG A 83 2.69 7.53 -6.57
CA ARG A 83 1.27 7.91 -6.67
C ARG A 83 0.37 7.15 -5.67
N ASN A 84 0.86 6.03 -5.13
CA ASN A 84 0.11 5.10 -4.30
C ASN A 84 0.83 4.83 -2.95
N PRO A 85 1.16 5.86 -2.15
CA PRO A 85 2.02 5.71 -0.98
C PRO A 85 1.36 4.94 0.18
N ILE A 86 0.02 4.97 0.30
CA ILE A 86 -0.71 4.15 1.28
C ILE A 86 -0.52 2.66 0.98
N TYR A 87 -0.64 2.25 -0.29
CA TYR A 87 -0.42 0.88 -0.70
C TYR A 87 1.05 0.45 -0.54
N LEU A 88 1.97 1.38 -0.76
CA LEU A 88 3.39 1.14 -0.48
C LEU A 88 3.65 0.89 1.02
N ALA A 89 3.01 1.65 1.91
CA ALA A 89 3.08 1.41 3.35
C ALA A 89 2.59 0.00 3.71
N MET A 90 1.49 -0.46 3.10
CA MET A 90 0.99 -1.83 3.28
C MET A 90 2.01 -2.89 2.85
N VAL A 91 2.69 -2.68 1.72
CA VAL A 91 3.75 -3.58 1.25
C VAL A 91 4.93 -3.58 2.23
N PHE A 92 5.36 -2.42 2.74
CA PHE A 92 6.40 -2.35 3.77
C PHE A 92 6.02 -3.09 5.04
N LEU A 93 4.76 -2.98 5.49
CA LEU A 93 4.25 -3.74 6.64
C LEU A 93 4.35 -5.25 6.40
N LEU A 94 3.85 -5.73 5.26
CA LEU A 94 3.86 -7.16 4.93
C LEU A 94 5.29 -7.70 4.82
N CYS A 95 6.19 -6.99 4.14
CA CYS A 95 7.61 -7.35 4.03
C CYS A 95 8.29 -7.35 5.41
N GLY A 96 8.00 -6.37 6.27
CA GLY A 96 8.54 -6.30 7.62
C GLY A 96 8.10 -7.48 8.49
N LEU A 97 6.83 -7.88 8.38
CA LEU A 97 6.30 -9.07 9.05
C LEU A 97 6.93 -10.35 8.49
N ALA A 98 7.00 -10.51 7.17
CA ALA A 98 7.62 -11.67 6.52
C ALA A 98 9.06 -11.89 6.99
N LEU A 99 9.85 -10.82 7.05
CA LEU A 99 11.23 -10.91 7.54
C LEU A 99 11.34 -11.37 8.99
N ARG A 100 10.36 -11.00 9.83
CA ARG A 100 10.30 -11.43 11.24
C ARG A 100 9.81 -12.86 11.42
N MET A 101 9.00 -13.37 10.50
CA MET A 101 8.55 -14.77 10.49
C MET A 101 9.72 -15.72 10.20
N GLY A 102 10.72 -15.26 9.45
CA GLY A 102 11.95 -16.02 9.29
C GLY A 102 11.82 -17.19 8.30
N SER A 103 10.95 -17.08 7.30
CA SER A 103 10.83 -18.09 6.24
C SER A 103 10.56 -17.44 4.88
N ALA A 104 10.72 -18.20 3.81
CA ALA A 104 10.41 -17.74 2.45
C ALA A 104 8.90 -17.79 2.11
N THR A 105 8.09 -18.43 2.96
CA THR A 105 6.66 -18.70 2.73
C THR A 105 5.80 -17.46 2.51
N PRO A 106 6.01 -16.33 3.20
CA PRO A 106 5.16 -15.15 3.03
C PRO A 106 5.35 -14.42 1.68
N TRP A 107 6.50 -14.56 1.01
CA TRP A 107 6.82 -13.74 -0.17
C TRP A 107 5.87 -13.94 -1.36
N PRO A 108 5.46 -15.18 -1.72
CA PRO A 108 4.40 -15.39 -2.72
C PRO A 108 3.08 -14.71 -2.38
N VAL A 109 2.69 -14.67 -1.08
CA VAL A 109 1.47 -13.99 -0.63
C VAL A 109 1.58 -12.47 -0.84
N ILE A 110 2.75 -11.89 -0.58
CA ILE A 110 3.03 -10.47 -0.82
C ILE A 110 2.96 -10.16 -2.33
N ALA A 111 3.55 -11.00 -3.18
CA ALA A 111 3.46 -10.82 -4.64
C ALA A 111 2.02 -10.88 -5.13
N ALA A 112 1.22 -11.82 -4.63
CA ALA A 112 -0.21 -11.92 -4.93
C ALA A 112 -0.98 -10.69 -4.45
N PHE A 113 -0.69 -10.20 -3.24
CA PHE A 113 -1.29 -8.97 -2.70
C PHE A 113 -1.01 -7.75 -3.60
N ILE A 114 0.25 -7.55 -4.01
CA ILE A 114 0.64 -6.45 -4.91
C ILE A 114 -0.13 -6.54 -6.23
N TRP A 115 -0.22 -7.74 -6.82
CA TRP A 115 -0.96 -7.96 -8.06
C TRP A 115 -2.45 -7.63 -7.92
N VAL A 116 -3.10 -8.10 -6.84
CA VAL A 116 -4.51 -7.81 -6.56
C VAL A 116 -4.74 -6.32 -6.35
N ILE A 117 -3.93 -5.67 -5.50
CA ILE A 117 -4.07 -4.24 -5.22
C ILE A 117 -3.87 -3.40 -6.48
N GLN A 118 -2.84 -3.72 -7.29
CA GLN A 118 -2.57 -3.01 -8.52
C GLN A 118 -3.73 -3.10 -9.51
N THR A 119 -4.28 -4.29 -9.71
CA THR A 119 -5.31 -4.54 -10.73
C THR A 119 -6.71 -4.16 -10.28
N ARG A 120 -7.02 -4.30 -8.99
CA ARG A 120 -8.38 -4.11 -8.45
C ARG A 120 -8.60 -2.76 -7.79
N GLN A 121 -7.59 -2.20 -7.13
CA GLN A 121 -7.75 -0.95 -6.37
C GLN A 121 -7.08 0.22 -7.10
N ILE A 122 -5.76 0.15 -7.27
CA ILE A 122 -4.97 1.24 -7.89
C ILE A 122 -5.51 1.58 -9.27
N ALA A 123 -5.72 0.59 -10.14
CA ALA A 123 -6.25 0.86 -11.48
C ALA A 123 -7.61 1.60 -11.47
N ARG A 124 -8.48 1.31 -10.49
CA ARG A 124 -9.80 1.95 -10.38
C ARG A 124 -9.69 3.37 -9.82
N GLU A 125 -8.84 3.56 -8.82
CA GLU A 125 -8.56 4.88 -8.25
C GLU A 125 -7.91 5.79 -9.28
N GLU A 126 -6.90 5.31 -10.01
CA GLU A 126 -6.23 6.08 -11.06
C GLU A 126 -7.21 6.44 -12.21
N GLN A 127 -8.15 5.54 -12.56
CA GLN A 127 -9.21 5.85 -13.53
C GLN A 127 -10.15 6.95 -13.04
N GLN A 128 -10.54 6.95 -11.76
CA GLN A 128 -11.38 7.99 -11.17
C GLN A 128 -10.65 9.34 -11.13
N LEU A 129 -9.36 9.33 -10.74
CA LEU A 129 -8.53 10.52 -10.73
C LEU A 129 -8.31 11.07 -12.14
N ALA A 130 -8.09 10.21 -13.14
CA ALA A 130 -7.97 10.61 -14.54
C ALA A 130 -9.25 11.21 -15.07
N ALA A 131 -10.41 10.61 -14.78
CA ALA A 131 -11.71 11.14 -15.19
C ALA A 131 -12.02 12.51 -14.57
N ARG A 132 -11.57 12.75 -13.33
CA ARG A 132 -11.89 13.96 -12.58
C ARG A 132 -10.92 15.11 -12.81
N PHE A 133 -9.62 14.83 -12.90
CA PHE A 133 -8.57 15.85 -12.97
C PHE A 133 -7.89 15.94 -14.35
N SER A 134 -8.29 15.09 -15.31
CA SER A 134 -7.85 15.10 -16.72
C SER A 134 -6.36 15.41 -16.88
N ASP A 135 -6.02 16.55 -17.50
CA ASP A 135 -4.65 16.96 -17.82
C ASP A 135 -3.77 17.14 -16.58
N VAL A 136 -4.33 17.60 -15.45
CA VAL A 136 -3.59 17.78 -14.19
C VAL A 136 -3.10 16.43 -13.67
N TYR A 137 -3.94 15.39 -13.78
CA TYR A 137 -3.55 14.03 -13.41
C TYR A 137 -2.55 13.44 -14.41
N ALA A 138 -2.74 13.67 -15.72
CA ALA A 138 -1.80 13.21 -16.74
C ALA A 138 -0.39 13.79 -16.52
N ASP A 139 -0.29 15.08 -16.22
CA ASP A 139 0.96 15.77 -15.89
C ASP A 139 1.61 15.20 -14.63
N TYR A 140 0.81 14.90 -13.61
CA TYR A 140 1.29 14.23 -12.40
C TYR A 140 1.82 12.83 -12.69
N CYS A 141 1.15 12.06 -13.55
CA CYS A 141 1.60 10.74 -13.96
C CYS A 141 2.93 10.73 -14.71
N ARG A 142 3.27 11.82 -15.43
CA ARG A 142 4.59 11.96 -16.08
C ARG A 142 5.72 12.20 -15.09
N ARG A 143 5.43 12.83 -13.94
CA ARG A 143 6.43 13.19 -12.93
C ARG A 143 6.62 12.13 -11.85
N VAL A 144 5.55 11.43 -11.49
CA VAL A 144 5.54 10.49 -10.37
C VAL A 144 5.07 9.13 -10.85
N ARG A 145 5.83 8.09 -10.51
CA ARG A 145 5.53 6.71 -10.91
C ARG A 145 4.42 6.09 -10.04
N ARG A 146 3.76 5.05 -10.56
CA ARG A 146 2.67 4.34 -9.86
C ARG A 146 3.14 3.76 -8.52
N TRP A 147 4.31 3.14 -8.54
CA TRP A 147 5.12 2.72 -7.41
C TRP A 147 6.45 3.48 -7.48
N LEU A 148 7.19 3.61 -6.38
CA LEU A 148 8.51 4.29 -6.33
C LEU A 148 9.40 3.99 -7.55
#